data_AF-A0A0R1JP68-F1
#
_entry.id   AF-A0A0R1JP68-F1
#
_cell.length_a   1.000
_cell.length_b   1.000
_cell.length_c   1.000
_cell.angle_alpha   90.00
_cell.angle_beta   90.00
_cell.angle_gamma   90.00
#
_symmetry.space_group_name_H-M   'P 1'
#
loop_
_entity.id
_entity.type
_entity.pdbx_description
1 polymer ?
#
loop_
_entity_poly.entity_id
_entity_poly.type
_entity_poly.pdbx_seq_one_letter_code
_entity_poly.pdbx_strand_id
1 'polypeptide(L)'
;MSSFIGGLSLLIAMILGILWVTNKVRHRNPHHQGRNALIALVLAFIFIGIGGSGDDSTTKTHSDQANMANSSSKSATSATKHAAASHKTAKHPATKSTATATSQTTTSRNSQVLKKLVSYTNQESAGPTQNYYWKLGKAHTTGFKNLKAGNYHFASDSQGRAGTARAVLTYGEYANSRGSRQGSPLEPSGWPTENPKVAISYVFTGRTYHGYLYNRSHSIGDSLLGAKSYTSANNFTTGTRPQNVGADQDGGMRYAEETAEDYWKANPNTSDTIKYQTTPLYYRSETIPRGSIVDIKSSDGQLNTAVAVINSAEGIKLNYTTGSNNAKPITSASRQSSHTTNASSSNASANSTSHQTRTTTHSATQSGQWHVAASGMVYVSDSDKYYSQVTNPGNYTYESESKAQSSGATRASRGNQYARP
;
A
#
# COMPACT_ATOMS: atom_id res chain seq x y z
N MET A 1 27.01 40.70 28.34
CA MET A 1 25.66 40.14 28.15
C MET A 1 25.59 39.11 27.03
N SER A 2 26.27 39.31 25.89
CA SER A 2 26.24 38.46 24.68
C SER A 2 26.33 36.95 24.95
N SER A 3 27.27 36.52 25.80
CA SER A 3 27.54 35.09 26.08
C SER A 3 26.39 34.35 26.78
N PHE A 4 25.50 35.06 27.47
CA PHE A 4 24.38 34.46 28.20
C PHE A 4 23.20 34.10 27.28
N ILE A 5 22.98 34.93 26.25
CA ILE A 5 21.91 34.74 25.26
C ILE A 5 22.21 33.51 24.39
N GLY A 6 23.45 33.34 23.95
CA GLY A 6 23.87 32.18 23.15
C GLY A 6 23.66 30.83 23.87
N GLY A 7 24.00 30.76 25.16
CA GLY A 7 23.79 29.55 25.97
C GLY A 7 22.31 29.18 26.12
N LEU A 8 21.44 30.18 26.38
CA LEU A 8 20.00 29.96 26.49
C LEU A 8 19.38 29.52 25.15
N SER A 9 19.81 30.11 24.03
CA SER A 9 19.36 29.71 22.69
C SER A 9 19.74 28.26 22.36
N LEU A 10 20.95 27.83 22.74
CA LEU A 10 21.39 26.44 22.55
C LEU A 10 20.56 25.46 23.39
N LEU A 11 20.26 25.82 24.65
CA LEU A 11 19.44 25.01 25.54
C LEU A 11 18.01 24.83 25.00
N ILE A 12 17.39 25.90 24.50
CA ILE A 12 16.06 25.87 23.88
C ILE A 12 16.07 24.97 22.63
N ALA A 13 17.11 25.07 21.80
CA ALA A 13 17.27 24.21 20.62
C ALA A 13 17.39 22.71 20.99
N MET A 14 18.12 22.37 22.06
CA MET A 14 18.19 20.99 22.57
C MET A 14 16.83 20.51 23.09
N ILE A 15 16.12 21.32 23.89
CA ILE A 15 14.80 20.98 24.44
C ILE A 15 13.79 20.75 23.30
N LEU A 16 13.75 21.62 22.29
CA LEU A 16 12.89 21.45 21.11
C LEU A 16 13.29 20.21 20.29
N GLY A 17 14.58 19.91 20.16
CA GLY A 17 15.06 18.68 19.53
C GLY A 17 14.59 17.42 20.27
N ILE A 18 14.71 17.39 21.60
CA ILE A 18 14.25 16.29 22.46
C ILE A 18 12.73 16.14 22.39
N LEU A 19 11.97 17.24 22.41
CA LEU A 19 10.51 17.23 22.24
C LEU A 19 10.09 16.72 20.85
N TRP A 20 10.79 17.13 19.79
CA TRP A 20 10.53 16.63 18.44
C TRP A 20 10.84 15.14 18.30
N VAL A 21 11.97 14.66 18.84
CA VAL A 21 12.34 13.24 18.85
C VAL A 21 11.35 12.41 19.66
N THR A 22 11.03 12.83 20.90
CA THR A 22 10.10 12.08 21.76
C THR A 22 8.69 12.05 21.17
N ASN A 23 8.19 13.14 20.59
CA ASN A 23 6.88 13.13 19.91
C ASN A 23 6.89 12.24 18.65
N LYS A 24 7.98 12.26 17.87
CA LYS A 24 8.17 11.42 16.67
C LYS A 24 8.39 9.93 16.98
N VAL A 25 8.82 9.60 18.19
CA VAL A 25 8.89 8.22 18.70
C VAL A 25 7.54 7.80 19.29
N ARG A 26 6.84 8.68 20.03
CA ARG A 26 5.51 8.44 20.61
C ARG A 26 4.43 8.14 19.57
N HIS A 27 4.59 8.63 18.34
CA HIS A 27 3.72 8.31 17.19
C HIS A 27 4.20 7.14 16.32
N ARG A 28 4.98 6.18 16.86
CA ARG A 28 5.37 4.95 16.15
C ARG A 28 4.97 3.70 16.93
N ASN A 29 4.29 2.77 16.26
CA ASN A 29 3.89 1.48 16.84
C ASN A 29 5.10 0.69 17.38
N PRO A 30 5.03 0.14 18.60
CA PRO A 30 6.18 -0.43 19.30
C PRO A 30 6.47 -1.89 18.90
N HIS A 31 6.71 -2.18 17.62
CA HIS A 31 6.94 -3.55 17.12
C HIS A 31 8.27 -3.79 16.37
N HIS A 32 9.24 -2.87 16.47
CA HIS A 32 10.57 -3.01 15.84
C HIS A 32 11.73 -2.87 16.84
N GLN A 33 11.56 -3.42 18.05
CA GLN A 33 12.66 -3.69 18.99
C GLN A 33 13.52 -4.84 18.44
N GLY A 34 14.67 -4.53 17.83
CA GLY A 34 15.58 -5.55 17.27
C GLY A 34 16.61 -5.07 16.25
N ARG A 35 16.42 -3.90 15.62
CA ARG A 35 17.38 -3.33 14.64
C ARG A 35 17.91 -1.93 14.98
N ASN A 36 17.38 -1.29 16.03
CA ASN A 36 17.73 0.10 16.36
C ASN A 36 18.85 0.25 17.41
N ALA A 37 19.13 -0.80 18.20
CA ALA A 37 20.17 -0.78 19.23
C ALA A 37 21.57 -0.47 18.67
N LEU A 38 21.86 -0.95 17.44
CA LEU A 38 23.15 -0.74 16.78
C LEU A 38 23.37 0.72 16.31
N ILE A 39 22.31 1.48 16.08
CA ILE A 39 22.40 2.86 15.53
C ILE A 39 22.63 3.88 16.65
N ALA A 40 22.09 3.65 17.85
CA ALA A 40 22.33 4.50 19.01
C ALA A 40 23.80 4.47 19.47
N LEU A 41 24.45 3.30 19.40
CA LEU A 41 25.80 3.09 19.90
C LEU A 41 26.88 3.76 19.03
N VAL A 42 26.67 3.84 17.71
CA VAL A 42 27.60 4.49 16.77
C VAL A 42 27.65 6.01 16.93
N LEU A 43 26.54 6.65 17.34
CA LEU A 43 26.50 8.11 17.52
C LEU A 43 27.13 8.59 18.84
N ALA A 44 27.30 7.70 19.84
CA ALA A 44 27.94 8.04 21.11
C ALA A 44 29.47 8.27 20.97
N PHE A 45 30.13 7.61 20.02
CA PHE A 45 31.58 7.69 19.83
C PHE A 45 32.06 8.91 19.02
N ILE A 46 31.16 9.70 18.44
CA ILE A 46 31.53 10.85 17.59
C ILE A 46 31.71 12.15 18.41
N PHE A 47 31.32 12.17 19.68
CA PHE A 47 31.41 13.36 20.56
C PHE A 47 32.44 13.26 21.70
N ILE A 48 33.31 12.24 21.71
CA ILE A 48 34.47 12.15 22.61
C ILE A 48 35.73 12.19 21.73
N GLY A 49 36.11 13.40 21.29
CA GLY A 49 37.16 13.54 20.26
C GLY A 49 37.68 14.95 19.99
N ILE A 50 37.59 15.90 20.93
CA ILE A 50 38.20 17.23 20.81
C ILE A 50 38.81 17.64 22.17
N GLY A 51 40.14 17.83 22.24
CA GLY A 51 40.86 18.34 23.42
C GLY A 51 42.38 18.17 23.32
N GLY A 52 43.15 19.26 23.52
CA GLY A 52 44.61 19.37 23.27
C GLY A 52 44.89 19.90 21.85
N SER A 53 45.57 21.04 21.60
CA SER A 53 46.87 21.59 22.07
C SER A 53 48.09 20.90 21.43
N GLY A 54 49.02 21.59 20.76
CA GLY A 54 49.11 23.02 20.39
C GLY A 54 50.44 23.35 19.65
N ASP A 55 50.49 24.50 18.96
CA ASP A 55 51.66 25.23 18.40
C ASP A 55 52.59 24.47 17.38
N ASP A 56 53.45 25.08 16.54
CA ASP A 56 53.80 26.49 16.27
C ASP A 56 54.30 26.77 14.82
N SER A 57 54.16 28.03 14.36
CA SER A 57 55.09 28.79 13.48
C SER A 57 55.28 28.58 11.94
N THR A 58 55.66 29.69 11.29
CA THR A 58 56.41 29.86 10.00
C THR A 58 55.75 29.69 8.61
N THR A 59 55.12 30.78 8.14
CA THR A 59 55.46 31.53 6.89
C THR A 59 55.83 30.80 5.57
N LYS A 60 55.09 31.10 4.48
CA LYS A 60 55.51 32.12 3.47
C LYS A 60 54.42 32.51 2.46
N THR A 61 54.67 33.62 1.76
CA THR A 61 53.81 34.30 0.78
C THR A 61 53.83 33.66 -0.61
N HIS A 62 52.73 33.78 -1.38
CA HIS A 62 52.68 34.74 -2.51
C HIS A 62 51.25 34.95 -3.08
N SER A 63 51.10 36.07 -3.78
CA SER A 63 49.96 36.54 -4.58
C SER A 63 49.98 35.88 -6.00
N ASP A 64 49.07 36.09 -6.96
CA ASP A 64 48.34 37.32 -7.32
C ASP A 64 46.98 37.11 -8.06
N GLN A 65 46.34 38.21 -8.47
CA GLN A 65 44.93 38.32 -8.86
C GLN A 65 44.71 38.73 -10.34
N ALA A 66 43.56 38.33 -10.92
CA ALA A 66 42.98 38.85 -12.19
C ALA A 66 43.76 38.51 -13.49
N ASN A 67 43.25 38.68 -14.73
CA ASN A 67 42.22 39.60 -15.22
C ASN A 67 41.44 39.09 -16.48
N MET A 68 40.49 39.89 -16.96
CA MET A 68 39.56 39.67 -18.08
C MET A 68 40.04 40.25 -19.45
N ALA A 69 39.25 39.96 -20.49
CA ALA A 69 38.83 40.88 -21.57
C ALA A 69 39.44 40.80 -23.01
N ASN A 70 38.59 40.33 -23.95
CA ASN A 70 38.00 41.12 -25.06
C ASN A 70 38.66 41.24 -26.48
N SER A 71 37.90 40.75 -27.49
CA SER A 71 37.85 41.23 -28.91
C SER A 71 39.05 40.88 -29.84
N SER A 72 39.00 41.01 -31.18
CA SER A 72 37.88 41.23 -32.14
C SER A 72 38.25 40.86 -33.60
N SER A 73 37.22 40.51 -34.39
CA SER A 73 37.05 40.73 -35.86
C SER A 73 38.22 40.62 -36.88
N LYS A 74 37.96 39.94 -38.01
CA LYS A 74 37.65 40.60 -39.32
C LYS A 74 37.16 39.61 -40.39
N SER A 75 36.48 40.15 -41.40
CA SER A 75 35.88 39.44 -42.56
C SER A 75 36.70 39.68 -43.83
N ALA A 76 36.44 38.93 -44.93
CA ALA A 76 35.92 39.49 -46.20
C ALA A 76 36.05 38.52 -47.42
N THR A 77 34.91 38.21 -48.09
CA THR A 77 34.62 38.17 -49.56
C THR A 77 35.63 37.62 -50.61
N SER A 78 35.27 37.10 -51.80
CA SER A 78 33.95 36.91 -52.48
C SER A 78 34.05 36.00 -53.72
N ALA A 79 32.89 35.42 -54.13
CA ALA A 79 32.49 35.09 -55.53
C ALA A 79 33.33 34.07 -56.36
N THR A 80 32.83 33.31 -57.35
CA THR A 80 31.51 32.80 -57.83
C THR A 80 31.84 31.60 -58.80
N LYS A 81 30.98 30.86 -59.56
CA LYS A 81 29.55 30.88 -59.97
C LYS A 81 29.18 29.49 -60.57
N HIS A 82 27.88 29.24 -60.87
CA HIS A 82 27.32 28.15 -61.72
C HIS A 82 27.43 26.68 -61.22
N ALA A 83 26.43 25.80 -61.39
CA ALA A 83 25.01 25.97 -61.73
C ALA A 83 24.15 24.70 -61.38
N ALA A 84 22.82 24.90 -61.37
CA ALA A 84 21.73 23.91 -61.53
C ALA A 84 21.24 23.02 -60.33
N ALA A 85 19.90 23.10 -60.14
CA ALA A 85 18.96 22.06 -59.67
C ALA A 85 19.16 21.32 -58.32
N SER A 86 18.47 21.77 -57.26
CA SER A 86 17.16 21.20 -56.85
C SER A 86 16.68 21.73 -55.48
N HIS A 87 15.36 21.74 -55.25
CA HIS A 87 14.77 22.21 -53.98
C HIS A 87 14.77 21.15 -52.87
N LYS A 88 15.13 21.55 -51.64
CA LYS A 88 14.32 21.27 -50.44
C LYS A 88 14.68 22.18 -49.26
N THR A 89 13.71 22.39 -48.38
CA THR A 89 13.72 23.41 -47.32
C THR A 89 14.53 23.03 -46.08
N ALA A 90 15.08 24.05 -45.43
CA ALA A 90 15.87 23.90 -44.20
C ALA A 90 15.04 23.32 -43.04
N LYS A 91 15.72 22.63 -42.12
CA LYS A 91 15.12 22.00 -40.94
C LYS A 91 15.92 22.35 -39.69
N HIS A 92 15.31 23.13 -38.80
CA HIS A 92 15.93 23.49 -37.51
C HIS A 92 16.24 22.22 -36.68
N PRO A 93 17.35 22.18 -35.92
CA PRO A 93 17.67 21.08 -35.02
C PRO A 93 16.76 21.10 -33.77
N ALA A 94 15.56 20.53 -33.89
CA ALA A 94 14.63 20.40 -32.78
C ALA A 94 15.10 19.33 -31.78
N THR A 95 15.28 19.72 -30.52
CA THR A 95 15.69 18.84 -29.42
C THR A 95 14.68 17.72 -29.16
N LYS A 96 15.05 16.47 -29.50
CA LYS A 96 14.26 15.25 -29.26
C LYS A 96 15.08 14.16 -28.57
N SER A 97 15.23 14.24 -27.25
CA SER A 97 15.64 13.07 -26.45
C SER A 97 15.17 13.18 -24.99
N THR A 98 14.04 12.53 -24.67
CA THR A 98 13.63 12.27 -23.27
C THR A 98 12.60 11.14 -23.21
N ALA A 99 11.54 11.20 -24.02
CA ALA A 99 10.42 10.27 -23.96
C ALA A 99 10.82 8.80 -24.21
N THR A 100 11.72 8.56 -25.17
CA THR A 100 12.20 7.20 -25.53
C THR A 100 12.91 6.53 -24.35
N ALA A 101 13.82 7.25 -23.69
CA ALA A 101 14.59 6.75 -22.55
C ALA A 101 13.69 6.37 -21.37
N THR A 102 12.68 7.19 -21.04
CA THR A 102 11.73 6.87 -19.96
C THR A 102 10.92 5.60 -20.25
N SER A 103 10.51 5.41 -21.51
CA SER A 103 9.78 4.20 -21.94
C SER A 103 10.67 2.95 -21.82
N GLN A 104 11.87 2.99 -22.41
CA GLN A 104 12.84 1.89 -22.41
C GLN A 104 13.26 1.48 -20.98
N THR A 105 13.50 2.45 -20.10
CA THR A 105 13.80 2.21 -18.68
C THR A 105 12.63 1.54 -17.94
N THR A 106 11.39 1.94 -18.23
CA THR A 106 10.20 1.34 -17.62
C THR A 106 10.00 -0.11 -18.08
N THR A 107 10.19 -0.40 -19.37
CA THR A 107 10.16 -1.77 -19.90
C THR A 107 11.25 -2.64 -19.27
N SER A 108 12.49 -2.13 -19.14
CA SER A 108 13.59 -2.84 -18.48
C SER A 108 13.25 -3.18 -17.01
N ARG A 109 12.76 -2.20 -16.23
CA ARG A 109 12.32 -2.42 -14.85
C ARG A 109 11.25 -3.50 -14.76
N ASN A 110 10.20 -3.40 -15.59
CA ASN A 110 9.06 -4.31 -15.53
C ASN A 110 9.47 -5.76 -15.87
N SER A 111 10.37 -5.96 -16.85
CA SER A 111 10.95 -7.28 -17.16
C SER A 111 11.80 -7.86 -16.02
N GLN A 112 12.59 -7.03 -15.33
CA GLN A 112 13.37 -7.46 -14.16
C GLN A 112 12.47 -7.86 -12.98
N VAL A 113 11.40 -7.11 -12.73
CA VAL A 113 10.40 -7.45 -11.70
C VAL A 113 9.65 -8.72 -12.07
N LEU A 114 9.21 -8.88 -13.33
CA LEU A 114 8.55 -10.11 -13.80
C LEU A 114 9.43 -11.34 -13.61
N LYS A 115 10.74 -11.27 -13.88
CA LYS A 115 11.68 -12.38 -13.60
C LYS A 115 11.70 -12.76 -12.11
N LYS A 116 11.65 -11.79 -11.20
CA LYS A 116 11.54 -12.06 -9.74
C LYS A 116 10.18 -12.62 -9.34
N LEU A 117 9.09 -12.07 -9.89
CA LEU A 117 7.73 -12.58 -9.66
C LEU A 117 7.61 -14.04 -10.09
N VAL A 118 8.07 -14.41 -11.29
CA VAL A 118 8.12 -15.81 -11.76
C VAL A 118 8.91 -16.71 -10.83
N SER A 119 10.06 -16.23 -10.29
CA SER A 119 10.83 -17.00 -9.29
C SER A 119 10.00 -17.26 -8.03
N TYR A 120 9.53 -16.20 -7.35
CA TYR A 120 8.79 -16.34 -6.08
C TYR A 120 7.50 -17.15 -6.26
N THR A 121 6.76 -16.93 -7.34
CA THR A 121 5.51 -17.66 -7.63
C THR A 121 5.71 -19.13 -7.98
N ASN A 122 6.82 -19.50 -8.63
CA ASN A 122 7.19 -20.90 -8.86
C ASN A 122 7.77 -21.58 -7.61
N GLN A 123 8.22 -20.79 -6.64
CA GLN A 123 8.76 -21.21 -5.33
C GLN A 123 7.71 -21.14 -4.21
N GLU A 124 6.43 -20.90 -4.56
CA GLU A 124 5.31 -20.82 -3.61
C GLU A 124 5.61 -19.84 -2.45
N SER A 125 6.26 -18.71 -2.78
CA SER A 125 6.93 -17.85 -1.81
C SER A 125 6.24 -16.49 -1.63
N ALA A 126 6.05 -16.11 -0.37
CA ALA A 126 5.65 -14.77 0.06
C ALA A 126 6.71 -13.67 -0.18
N GLY A 127 7.90 -14.03 -0.69
CA GLY A 127 8.97 -13.10 -1.02
C GLY A 127 9.76 -12.54 0.17
N PRO A 128 10.57 -11.48 -0.04
CA PRO A 128 11.62 -11.08 0.91
C PRO A 128 11.10 -10.30 2.13
N THR A 129 9.83 -9.91 2.15
CA THR A 129 9.14 -9.39 3.35
C THR A 129 8.38 -10.47 4.10
N GLN A 130 8.28 -11.67 3.52
CA GLN A 130 7.32 -12.73 3.88
C GLN A 130 5.85 -12.27 3.89
N ASN A 131 5.56 -11.07 3.36
CA ASN A 131 4.24 -10.44 3.39
C ASN A 131 3.76 -10.04 1.98
N TYR A 132 4.17 -10.81 0.97
CA TYR A 132 3.67 -10.76 -0.41
C TYR A 132 3.90 -9.45 -1.17
N TYR A 133 4.86 -8.62 -0.73
CA TYR A 133 5.34 -7.46 -1.49
C TYR A 133 6.86 -7.21 -1.31
N TRP A 134 7.46 -6.37 -2.14
CA TRP A 134 8.75 -5.74 -1.84
C TRP A 134 8.87 -4.34 -2.44
N LYS A 135 9.76 -3.50 -1.89
CA LYS A 135 9.96 -2.10 -2.31
C LYS A 135 10.91 -2.00 -3.51
N LEU A 136 10.58 -1.15 -4.48
CA LEU A 136 11.33 -0.94 -5.72
C LEU A 136 12.10 0.39 -5.77
N GLY A 137 11.87 1.31 -4.83
CA GLY A 137 12.44 2.65 -4.85
C GLY A 137 11.38 3.71 -5.22
N LYS A 138 11.73 4.67 -6.06
CA LYS A 138 10.86 5.80 -6.47
C LYS A 138 9.81 5.38 -7.50
N ALA A 139 8.72 6.14 -7.62
CA ALA A 139 7.62 5.87 -8.54
C ALA A 139 7.93 6.22 -10.00
N HIS A 140 7.60 5.33 -10.93
CA HIS A 140 7.75 5.51 -12.39
C HIS A 140 6.39 5.81 -13.05
N THR A 141 5.77 6.93 -12.68
CA THR A 141 4.45 7.34 -13.18
C THR A 141 4.49 7.78 -14.66
N THR A 142 4.03 6.93 -15.58
CA THR A 142 3.91 7.24 -17.02
C THR A 142 2.44 7.18 -17.47
N GLY A 143 2.11 7.70 -18.66
CA GLY A 143 0.74 7.64 -19.21
C GLY A 143 -0.29 8.62 -18.60
N PHE A 144 0.10 9.48 -17.66
CA PHE A 144 -0.81 10.40 -16.96
C PHE A 144 -1.17 11.70 -17.72
N LYS A 145 -0.67 11.93 -18.94
CA LYS A 145 -0.75 13.22 -19.64
C LYS A 145 -2.17 13.79 -19.76
N ASN A 146 -3.17 12.91 -19.92
CA ASN A 146 -4.56 13.29 -20.17
C ASN A 146 -5.48 13.08 -18.94
N LEU A 147 -4.93 12.73 -17.77
CA LEU A 147 -5.69 12.50 -16.54
C LEU A 147 -5.63 13.74 -15.63
N LYS A 148 -6.78 14.37 -15.40
CA LYS A 148 -6.99 15.43 -14.39
C LYS A 148 -7.27 14.80 -13.02
N ALA A 149 -7.27 15.61 -11.96
CA ALA A 149 -7.72 15.20 -10.62
C ALA A 149 -9.11 14.53 -10.69
N GLY A 150 -9.28 13.41 -9.99
CA GLY A 150 -10.48 12.58 -10.00
C GLY A 150 -10.68 11.69 -11.23
N ASN A 151 -9.84 11.83 -12.29
CA ASN A 151 -9.91 10.96 -13.47
C ASN A 151 -9.15 9.65 -13.25
N TYR A 152 -9.64 8.59 -13.88
CA TYR A 152 -9.06 7.26 -13.89
C TYR A 152 -9.12 6.65 -15.29
N HIS A 153 -8.37 5.56 -15.50
CA HIS A 153 -8.37 4.78 -16.74
C HIS A 153 -7.95 3.33 -16.46
N PHE A 154 -8.76 2.37 -16.91
CA PHE A 154 -8.47 0.94 -16.82
C PHE A 154 -8.22 0.37 -18.22
N ALA A 155 -6.97 0.06 -18.56
CA ALA A 155 -6.63 -0.57 -19.84
C ALA A 155 -6.90 -2.08 -19.80
N SER A 156 -7.10 -2.69 -20.97
CA SER A 156 -6.83 -4.12 -21.20
C SER A 156 -5.64 -4.27 -22.15
N ASP A 157 -5.10 -5.47 -22.27
CA ASP A 157 -4.18 -5.84 -23.35
C ASP A 157 -4.90 -6.50 -24.55
N SER A 158 -4.13 -6.93 -25.55
CA SER A 158 -4.64 -7.60 -26.76
C SER A 158 -5.17 -9.01 -26.52
N GLN A 159 -5.00 -9.59 -25.32
CA GLN A 159 -5.62 -10.84 -24.91
C GLN A 159 -6.88 -10.60 -24.05
N GLY A 160 -7.31 -9.35 -23.87
CA GLY A 160 -8.42 -9.00 -22.98
C GLY A 160 -8.09 -9.17 -21.50
N ARG A 161 -6.81 -9.27 -21.12
CA ARG A 161 -6.37 -9.29 -19.71
C ARG A 161 -6.35 -7.87 -19.15
N ALA A 162 -6.54 -7.73 -17.85
CA ALA A 162 -6.46 -6.44 -17.16
C ALA A 162 -5.06 -5.82 -17.32
N GLY A 163 -5.01 -4.67 -17.98
CA GLY A 163 -3.79 -3.92 -18.27
C GLY A 163 -3.46 -2.93 -17.14
N THR A 164 -2.82 -1.81 -17.50
CA THR A 164 -2.53 -0.76 -16.51
C THR A 164 -3.80 -0.06 -16.04
N ALA A 165 -4.03 -0.08 -14.72
CA ALA A 165 -4.96 0.82 -14.06
C ALA A 165 -4.22 2.11 -13.64
N ARG A 166 -4.82 3.27 -13.89
CA ARG A 166 -4.30 4.60 -13.48
C ARG A 166 -5.40 5.43 -12.86
N ALA A 167 -5.08 6.20 -11.83
CA ALA A 167 -5.94 7.26 -11.31
C ALA A 167 -5.11 8.44 -10.77
N VAL A 168 -5.67 9.64 -10.87
CA VAL A 168 -5.18 10.84 -10.18
C VAL A 168 -6.12 11.09 -9.01
N LEU A 169 -5.90 10.33 -7.94
CA LEU A 169 -6.77 10.23 -6.77
C LEU A 169 -6.76 11.54 -5.97
N THR A 170 -7.91 11.95 -5.45
CA THR A 170 -8.03 13.10 -4.53
C THR A 170 -8.36 12.65 -3.11
N TYR A 171 -8.18 13.53 -2.13
CA TYR A 171 -8.68 13.29 -0.77
C TYR A 171 -10.20 13.03 -0.73
N GLY A 172 -10.97 13.58 -1.67
CA GLY A 172 -12.43 13.44 -1.72
C GLY A 172 -12.90 12.01 -2.02
N GLU A 173 -12.27 11.29 -2.96
CA GLU A 173 -12.60 9.87 -3.19
C GLU A 173 -12.26 9.02 -1.97
N TYR A 174 -11.09 9.25 -1.35
CA TYR A 174 -10.69 8.56 -0.13
C TYR A 174 -11.69 8.79 1.01
N ALA A 175 -12.02 10.06 1.31
CA ALA A 175 -12.93 10.42 2.39
C ALA A 175 -14.32 9.80 2.21
N ASN A 176 -14.87 9.85 1.00
CA ASN A 176 -16.20 9.30 0.69
C ASN A 176 -16.23 7.76 0.70
N SER A 177 -15.09 7.07 0.52
CA SER A 177 -14.99 5.60 0.60
C SER A 177 -14.90 5.03 2.03
N ARG A 178 -14.93 5.89 3.06
CA ARG A 178 -14.76 5.45 4.46
C ARG A 178 -16.07 4.86 5.02
N GLY A 179 -15.93 3.86 5.89
CA GLY A 179 -17.06 3.25 6.62
C GLY A 179 -17.90 2.24 5.82
N SER A 180 -18.06 2.40 4.51
CA SER A 180 -18.86 1.51 3.66
C SER A 180 -18.17 1.11 2.35
N ARG A 181 -18.57 -0.05 1.81
CA ARG A 181 -18.15 -0.56 0.50
C ARG A 181 -18.99 0.09 -0.61
N GLN A 182 -18.36 0.56 -1.68
CA GLN A 182 -19.05 1.35 -2.71
C GLN A 182 -19.57 0.54 -3.92
N GLY A 183 -19.51 -0.80 -3.87
CA GLY A 183 -19.96 -1.66 -4.97
C GLY A 183 -19.61 -3.15 -4.81
N SER A 184 -19.88 -3.94 -5.86
CA SER A 184 -19.63 -5.39 -5.93
C SER A 184 -18.49 -5.69 -6.91
N PRO A 185 -17.48 -6.51 -6.55
CA PRO A 185 -16.36 -6.82 -7.44
C PRO A 185 -16.79 -7.54 -8.71
N LEU A 186 -16.17 -7.16 -9.84
CA LEU A 186 -16.36 -7.81 -11.13
C LEU A 186 -15.37 -8.96 -11.33
N GLU A 187 -15.72 -9.90 -12.19
CA GLU A 187 -14.83 -11.02 -12.53
C GLU A 187 -13.79 -10.59 -13.57
N PRO A 188 -12.49 -10.81 -13.32
CA PRO A 188 -11.45 -10.63 -14.32
C PRO A 188 -11.48 -11.75 -15.36
N SER A 189 -10.95 -11.50 -16.55
CA SER A 189 -10.89 -12.48 -17.66
C SER A 189 -10.03 -13.73 -17.39
N GLY A 190 -9.28 -13.76 -16.28
CA GLY A 190 -8.56 -14.93 -15.77
C GLY A 190 -9.18 -15.55 -14.51
N TRP A 191 -10.48 -15.36 -14.27
CA TRP A 191 -11.16 -15.93 -13.10
C TRP A 191 -11.38 -17.45 -13.28
N PRO A 192 -11.01 -18.30 -12.31
CA PRO A 192 -11.14 -19.76 -12.44
C PRO A 192 -12.57 -20.24 -12.24
N THR A 193 -12.92 -21.34 -12.92
CA THR A 193 -14.18 -22.07 -12.73
C THR A 193 -14.39 -22.53 -11.28
N GLU A 194 -13.30 -22.89 -10.60
CA GLU A 194 -13.32 -23.27 -9.19
C GLU A 194 -12.44 -22.35 -8.34
N ASN A 195 -12.98 -21.92 -7.20
CA ASN A 195 -12.23 -21.22 -6.16
C ASN A 195 -12.45 -21.95 -4.83
N PRO A 196 -11.57 -22.90 -4.45
CA PRO A 196 -11.73 -23.66 -3.22
C PRO A 196 -11.52 -22.79 -1.98
N LYS A 197 -12.17 -23.17 -0.87
CA LYS A 197 -11.68 -22.78 0.45
C LYS A 197 -10.45 -23.63 0.77
N VAL A 198 -9.38 -23.00 1.25
CA VAL A 198 -8.08 -23.62 1.52
C VAL A 198 -7.59 -23.27 2.92
N ALA A 199 -6.57 -23.98 3.38
CA ALA A 199 -5.71 -23.55 4.48
C ALA A 199 -4.40 -22.98 3.90
N ILE A 200 -3.92 -21.82 4.39
CA ILE A 200 -2.62 -21.25 4.03
C ILE A 200 -1.89 -20.88 5.32
N SER A 201 -0.80 -21.56 5.65
CA SER A 201 0.02 -21.27 6.82
C SER A 201 1.13 -20.30 6.45
N TYR A 202 1.13 -19.11 7.05
CA TYR A 202 2.09 -18.05 6.73
C TYR A 202 3.32 -18.11 7.63
N VAL A 203 4.53 -18.18 7.05
CA VAL A 203 5.77 -18.20 7.83
C VAL A 203 5.98 -16.88 8.58
N PHE A 204 5.51 -15.75 8.04
CA PHE A 204 5.68 -14.42 8.64
C PHE A 204 5.00 -14.27 10.00
N THR A 205 3.80 -14.84 10.15
CA THR A 205 2.94 -14.63 11.33
C THR A 205 2.71 -15.90 12.16
N GLY A 206 3.13 -17.07 11.66
CA GLY A 206 2.84 -18.37 12.27
C GLY A 206 1.36 -18.77 12.24
N ARG A 207 0.50 -17.96 11.61
CA ARG A 207 -0.96 -18.12 11.60
C ARG A 207 -1.42 -18.82 10.32
N THR A 208 -2.52 -19.57 10.40
CA THR A 208 -3.12 -20.25 9.24
C THR A 208 -4.42 -19.58 8.84
N TYR A 209 -4.46 -19.05 7.62
CA TYR A 209 -5.68 -18.54 6.99
C TYR A 209 -6.58 -19.70 6.56
N HIS A 210 -7.88 -19.58 6.83
CA HIS A 210 -8.91 -20.52 6.36
C HIS A 210 -9.98 -19.77 5.53
N GLY A 211 -10.07 -20.08 4.23
CA GLY A 211 -11.06 -19.45 3.35
C GLY A 211 -10.69 -19.50 1.86
N TYR A 212 -11.41 -18.77 1.01
CA TYR A 212 -11.23 -18.80 -0.44
C TYR A 212 -9.81 -18.42 -0.89
N LEU A 213 -9.19 -19.27 -1.71
CA LEU A 213 -7.84 -19.07 -2.25
C LEU A 213 -7.73 -17.78 -3.06
N TYR A 214 -8.69 -17.55 -3.97
CA TYR A 214 -8.67 -16.39 -4.86
C TYR A 214 -9.62 -15.28 -4.41
N ASN A 215 -9.22 -14.04 -4.67
CA ASN A 215 -9.98 -12.81 -4.48
C ASN A 215 -10.06 -12.10 -5.84
N ARG A 216 -11.20 -11.48 -6.14
CA ARG A 216 -11.33 -10.51 -7.24
C ARG A 216 -10.58 -9.25 -6.79
N SER A 217 -9.26 -9.24 -6.98
CA SER A 217 -8.36 -8.25 -6.38
C SER A 217 -8.36 -6.99 -7.22
N HIS A 218 -8.59 -5.84 -6.58
CA HIS A 218 -8.50 -4.56 -7.24
C HIS A 218 -7.05 -4.26 -7.69
N SER A 219 -6.93 -3.57 -8.83
CA SER A 219 -5.71 -2.87 -9.23
C SER A 219 -5.65 -1.49 -8.55
N ILE A 220 -6.77 -0.80 -8.42
CA ILE A 220 -6.93 0.39 -7.57
C ILE A 220 -8.18 0.20 -6.70
N GLY A 221 -8.00 0.15 -5.39
CA GLY A 221 -9.04 -0.25 -4.44
C GLY A 221 -10.22 0.73 -4.30
N ASP A 222 -11.37 0.18 -3.92
CA ASP A 222 -12.54 0.90 -3.39
C ASP A 222 -12.14 1.92 -2.31
N SER A 223 -11.21 1.51 -1.46
CA SER A 223 -10.49 2.30 -0.46
C SER A 223 -9.90 3.63 -0.95
N LEU A 224 -9.55 3.73 -2.23
CA LEU A 224 -8.87 4.89 -2.82
C LEU A 224 -9.74 5.63 -3.84
N LEU A 225 -10.59 4.87 -4.55
CA LEU A 225 -11.26 5.30 -5.78
C LEU A 225 -12.81 5.16 -5.68
N GLY A 226 -13.32 4.60 -4.59
CA GLY A 226 -14.76 4.46 -4.29
C GLY A 226 -15.51 3.69 -5.39
N ALA A 227 -16.75 4.12 -5.68
CA ALA A 227 -17.60 3.51 -6.70
C ALA A 227 -16.94 3.41 -8.10
N LYS A 228 -16.01 4.33 -8.42
CA LYS A 228 -15.25 4.31 -9.68
C LYS A 228 -14.33 3.07 -9.80
N SER A 229 -14.00 2.39 -8.71
CA SER A 229 -13.23 1.14 -8.72
C SER A 229 -14.00 -0.05 -9.31
N TYR A 230 -15.34 0.00 -9.33
CA TYR A 230 -16.21 -1.09 -9.77
C TYR A 230 -16.71 -0.95 -11.22
N THR A 231 -16.31 0.09 -11.96
CA THR A 231 -16.87 0.39 -13.30
C THR A 231 -16.30 -0.46 -14.44
N SER A 232 -15.30 -1.32 -14.20
CA SER A 232 -14.76 -2.22 -15.21
C SER A 232 -14.06 -3.44 -14.61
N ALA A 233 -14.24 -4.60 -15.24
CA ALA A 233 -13.46 -5.82 -14.98
C ALA A 233 -11.94 -5.60 -15.15
N ASN A 234 -11.53 -4.60 -15.94
CA ASN A 234 -10.13 -4.23 -16.14
C ASN A 234 -9.48 -3.58 -14.89
N ASN A 235 -10.24 -3.24 -13.86
CA ASN A 235 -9.68 -2.89 -12.54
C ASN A 235 -9.50 -4.12 -11.63
N PHE A 236 -9.78 -5.34 -12.10
CA PHE A 236 -9.67 -6.56 -11.31
C PHE A 236 -8.64 -7.52 -11.88
N THR A 237 -8.03 -8.31 -10.99
CA THR A 237 -7.16 -9.44 -11.33
C THR A 237 -7.48 -10.63 -10.41
N THR A 238 -7.16 -11.85 -10.86
CA THR A 238 -7.26 -13.06 -10.04
C THR A 238 -6.07 -13.10 -9.07
N GLY A 239 -6.21 -12.37 -7.97
CA GLY A 239 -5.23 -12.36 -6.88
C GLY A 239 -5.49 -13.52 -5.93
N THR A 240 -4.46 -14.10 -5.31
CA THR A 240 -4.65 -14.91 -4.10
C THR A 240 -5.10 -14.03 -2.93
N ARG A 241 -5.64 -14.64 -1.87
CA ARG A 241 -5.94 -13.93 -0.62
C ARG A 241 -4.71 -13.15 -0.08
N PRO A 242 -3.52 -13.75 0.07
CA PRO A 242 -2.33 -13.01 0.51
C PRO A 242 -1.75 -12.05 -0.54
N GLN A 243 -1.98 -12.24 -1.84
CA GLN A 243 -1.67 -11.19 -2.84
C GLN A 243 -2.48 -9.93 -2.59
N ASN A 244 -3.75 -10.08 -2.21
CA ASN A 244 -4.67 -8.96 -1.96
C ASN A 244 -4.35 -8.24 -0.63
N VAL A 245 -4.11 -8.97 0.48
CA VAL A 245 -3.95 -8.36 1.83
C VAL A 245 -2.71 -8.77 2.62
N GLY A 246 -1.84 -9.64 2.10
CA GLY A 246 -0.71 -10.18 2.85
C GLY A 246 -1.07 -11.27 3.87
N ALA A 247 -0.09 -11.57 4.72
CA ALA A 247 -0.12 -12.59 5.77
C ALA A 247 -0.62 -12.07 7.14
N ASP A 248 -0.53 -10.76 7.37
CA ASP A 248 -0.93 -10.02 8.58
C ASP A 248 -2.17 -9.13 8.39
N GLN A 249 -2.69 -9.06 7.15
CA GLN A 249 -3.70 -8.12 6.65
C GLN A 249 -3.23 -6.69 6.33
N ASP A 250 -1.92 -6.40 6.43
CA ASP A 250 -1.29 -5.10 6.09
C ASP A 250 -0.23 -5.24 4.95
N GLY A 251 -0.27 -6.36 4.21
CA GLY A 251 0.68 -6.72 3.15
C GLY A 251 0.09 -6.74 1.74
N GLY A 252 0.71 -7.46 0.80
CA GLY A 252 0.20 -7.61 -0.57
C GLY A 252 -0.14 -6.27 -1.27
N MET A 253 -1.32 -6.18 -1.90
CA MET A 253 -1.86 -4.91 -2.42
C MET A 253 -2.22 -3.93 -1.30
N ARG A 254 -2.70 -4.43 -0.15
CA ARG A 254 -3.13 -3.60 1.00
C ARG A 254 -2.02 -2.66 1.48
N TYR A 255 -0.76 -3.11 1.53
CA TYR A 255 0.40 -2.25 1.80
C TYR A 255 0.48 -1.02 0.89
N ALA A 256 0.17 -1.20 -0.40
CA ALA A 256 0.20 -0.13 -1.40
C ALA A 256 -0.99 0.82 -1.25
N GLU A 257 -2.17 0.31 -0.90
CA GLU A 257 -3.32 1.13 -0.54
C GLU A 257 -3.05 1.97 0.71
N GLU A 258 -2.52 1.36 1.77
CA GLU A 258 -2.21 2.03 3.04
C GLU A 258 -1.15 3.11 2.89
N THR A 259 -0.16 2.88 2.03
CA THR A 259 0.82 3.89 1.63
C THR A 259 0.17 5.17 1.06
N ALA A 260 -0.98 5.08 0.39
CA ALA A 260 -1.76 6.24 -0.08
C ALA A 260 -2.71 6.78 1.00
N GLU A 261 -3.34 5.90 1.79
CA GLU A 261 -4.23 6.29 2.88
C GLU A 261 -3.53 7.06 3.99
N ASP A 262 -2.33 6.64 4.38
CA ASP A 262 -1.55 7.29 5.44
C ASP A 262 -1.13 8.71 5.05
N TYR A 263 -0.89 8.95 3.75
CA TYR A 263 -0.69 10.30 3.22
C TYR A 263 -1.93 11.18 3.45
N TRP A 264 -3.14 10.68 3.19
CA TRP A 264 -4.38 11.42 3.43
C TRP A 264 -4.79 11.52 4.91
N LYS A 265 -4.41 10.54 5.75
CA LYS A 265 -4.56 10.63 7.22
C LYS A 265 -3.65 11.73 7.79
N ALA A 266 -2.45 11.88 7.24
CA ALA A 266 -1.50 12.93 7.63
C ALA A 266 -1.82 14.32 7.01
N ASN A 267 -2.46 14.36 5.84
CA ASN A 267 -2.82 15.58 5.12
C ASN A 267 -4.35 15.66 4.88
N PRO A 268 -5.17 15.76 5.94
CA PRO A 268 -6.62 15.80 5.81
C PRO A 268 -7.10 17.05 5.06
N ASN A 269 -8.10 16.87 4.19
CA ASN A 269 -8.70 17.92 3.37
C ASN A 269 -7.74 18.60 2.36
N THR A 270 -6.58 18.01 2.07
CA THR A 270 -5.66 18.56 1.06
C THR A 270 -6.26 18.56 -0.35
N SER A 271 -5.89 19.56 -1.15
CA SER A 271 -6.12 19.60 -2.60
C SER A 271 -5.08 18.82 -3.40
N ASP A 272 -4.03 18.30 -2.75
CA ASP A 272 -3.05 17.41 -3.36
C ASP A 272 -3.67 16.11 -3.89
N THR A 273 -3.01 15.59 -4.92
CA THR A 273 -3.45 14.40 -5.66
C THR A 273 -2.39 13.31 -5.65
N ILE A 274 -2.80 12.06 -5.65
CA ILE A 274 -1.90 10.91 -5.81
C ILE A 274 -2.07 10.33 -7.22
N LYS A 275 -1.00 10.38 -8.01
CA LYS A 275 -0.84 9.57 -9.23
C LYS A 275 -0.54 8.14 -8.79
N TYR A 276 -1.56 7.30 -8.90
CA TYR A 276 -1.51 5.89 -8.53
C TYR A 276 -1.63 5.05 -9.81
N GLN A 277 -0.69 4.14 -10.04
CA GLN A 277 -0.64 3.28 -11.22
C GLN A 277 -0.35 1.84 -10.79
N THR A 278 -1.25 0.92 -11.13
CA THR A 278 -1.01 -0.52 -10.97
C THR A 278 -0.83 -1.16 -12.34
N THR A 279 0.26 -1.91 -12.49
CA THR A 279 0.62 -2.64 -13.71
C THR A 279 0.74 -4.13 -13.38
N PRO A 280 -0.29 -4.95 -13.70
CA PRO A 280 -0.19 -6.41 -13.65
C PRO A 280 0.92 -6.92 -14.60
N LEU A 281 1.64 -7.96 -14.17
CA LEU A 281 2.75 -8.54 -14.92
C LEU A 281 2.50 -10.04 -15.16
N TYR A 282 2.14 -10.37 -16.40
CA TYR A 282 1.89 -11.72 -16.89
C TYR A 282 3.18 -12.36 -17.44
N TYR A 283 3.38 -13.66 -17.25
CA TYR A 283 4.44 -14.38 -17.95
C TYR A 283 3.87 -15.03 -19.22
N ARG A 284 4.37 -14.60 -20.39
CA ARG A 284 3.86 -15.04 -21.71
C ARG A 284 2.34 -14.82 -21.83
N SER A 285 1.60 -15.84 -22.25
CA SER A 285 0.16 -15.84 -22.50
C SER A 285 -0.72 -16.18 -21.28
N GLU A 286 -0.14 -16.33 -20.08
CA GLU A 286 -0.87 -16.60 -18.82
C GLU A 286 -2.03 -15.61 -18.61
N THR A 287 -3.19 -16.09 -18.18
CA THR A 287 -4.42 -15.29 -17.97
C THR A 287 -4.43 -14.58 -16.61
N ILE A 288 -3.65 -15.08 -15.65
CA ILE A 288 -3.48 -14.58 -14.29
C ILE A 288 -2.08 -13.95 -14.19
N PRO A 289 -1.92 -12.74 -13.61
CA PRO A 289 -0.61 -12.13 -13.49
C PRO A 289 0.21 -12.82 -12.39
N ARG A 290 1.54 -12.88 -12.55
CA ARG A 290 2.46 -13.35 -11.49
C ARG A 290 2.57 -12.37 -10.31
N GLY A 291 1.99 -11.19 -10.46
CA GLY A 291 2.02 -10.08 -9.52
C GLY A 291 1.83 -8.76 -10.24
N SER A 292 1.96 -7.66 -9.51
CA SER A 292 1.78 -6.30 -10.03
C SER A 292 2.90 -5.39 -9.56
N ILE A 293 3.24 -4.37 -10.34
CA ILE A 293 3.92 -3.18 -9.82
C ILE A 293 2.86 -2.14 -9.46
N VAL A 294 3.01 -1.50 -8.29
CA VAL A 294 2.25 -0.30 -7.93
C VAL A 294 3.22 0.88 -7.82
N ASP A 295 2.98 1.93 -8.60
CA ASP A 295 3.71 3.20 -8.59
C ASP A 295 2.82 4.28 -7.96
N ILE A 296 3.30 4.94 -6.90
CA ILE A 296 2.51 5.89 -6.08
C ILE A 296 3.28 7.21 -5.91
N LYS A 297 2.71 8.33 -6.37
CA LYS A 297 3.33 9.64 -6.25
C LYS A 297 2.33 10.78 -6.00
N SER A 298 2.53 11.56 -4.94
CA SER A 298 1.76 12.78 -4.65
C SER A 298 2.21 13.98 -5.50
N SER A 299 1.38 15.03 -5.59
CA SER A 299 1.72 16.29 -6.29
C SER A 299 2.77 17.12 -5.55
N ASP A 300 2.67 17.27 -4.23
CA ASP A 300 3.69 17.86 -3.36
C ASP A 300 5.06 17.14 -3.36
N GLY A 301 5.10 15.89 -3.84
CA GLY A 301 6.30 15.05 -3.86
C GLY A 301 6.70 14.41 -2.53
N GLN A 302 5.95 14.61 -1.43
CA GLN A 302 6.20 13.94 -0.13
C GLN A 302 6.13 12.41 -0.27
N LEU A 303 5.18 11.91 -1.06
CA LEU A 303 5.03 10.50 -1.38
C LEU A 303 5.56 10.24 -2.81
N ASN A 304 6.55 9.36 -2.94
CA ASN A 304 7.16 8.99 -4.22
C ASN A 304 7.81 7.60 -4.13
N THR A 305 7.01 6.55 -4.24
CA THR A 305 7.43 5.17 -3.98
C THR A 305 6.83 4.17 -4.98
N ALA A 306 7.53 3.07 -5.20
CA ALA A 306 7.04 1.92 -5.95
C ALA A 306 7.23 0.62 -5.17
N VAL A 307 6.28 -0.30 -5.32
CA VAL A 307 6.34 -1.67 -4.79
C VAL A 307 6.01 -2.69 -5.89
N ALA A 308 6.54 -3.91 -5.74
CA ALA A 308 6.03 -5.08 -6.45
C ALA A 308 5.26 -5.95 -5.47
N VAL A 309 4.11 -6.47 -5.90
CA VAL A 309 3.19 -7.32 -5.14
C VAL A 309 3.17 -8.71 -5.78
N ILE A 310 3.26 -9.75 -4.98
CA ILE A 310 3.47 -11.15 -5.41
C ILE A 310 2.13 -11.89 -5.46
N ASN A 311 1.79 -12.50 -6.59
CA ASN A 311 0.59 -13.33 -6.71
C ASN A 311 0.87 -14.80 -6.40
N SER A 312 1.18 -15.13 -5.15
CA SER A 312 1.48 -16.49 -4.69
C SER A 312 0.68 -16.85 -3.43
N ALA A 313 0.85 -18.07 -2.93
CA ALA A 313 0.37 -18.53 -1.63
C ALA A 313 1.33 -19.60 -1.11
N GLU A 314 1.75 -19.50 0.15
CA GLU A 314 2.68 -20.44 0.77
C GLU A 314 2.15 -21.88 0.77
N GLY A 315 2.93 -22.79 0.19
CA GLY A 315 2.60 -24.22 0.04
C GLY A 315 1.50 -24.54 -0.99
N ILE A 316 1.13 -23.58 -1.86
CA ILE A 316 0.13 -23.81 -2.91
C ILE A 316 0.68 -23.40 -4.29
N LYS A 317 0.87 -24.42 -5.15
CA LYS A 317 1.23 -24.29 -6.56
C LYS A 317 0.03 -23.88 -7.40
N LEU A 318 0.18 -22.77 -8.14
CA LEU A 318 -0.87 -22.21 -9.00
C LEU A 318 -0.53 -22.37 -10.49
N ASN A 319 -1.52 -22.69 -11.31
CA ASN A 319 -1.45 -22.59 -12.76
C ASN A 319 -1.97 -21.22 -13.21
N TYR A 320 -1.06 -20.33 -13.61
CA TYR A 320 -1.40 -18.95 -13.99
C TYR A 320 -2.09 -18.82 -15.36
N THR A 321 -2.31 -19.93 -16.08
CA THR A 321 -3.12 -19.97 -17.31
C THR A 321 -4.60 -20.34 -17.04
N THR A 322 -4.90 -21.04 -15.93
CA THR A 322 -6.25 -21.59 -15.67
C THR A 322 -6.79 -21.31 -14.26
N GLY A 323 -5.95 -20.89 -13.31
CA GLY A 323 -6.26 -20.82 -11.87
C GLY A 323 -6.44 -22.17 -11.18
N SER A 324 -6.22 -23.29 -11.88
CA SER A 324 -6.11 -24.62 -11.26
C SER A 324 -4.91 -24.64 -10.31
N ASN A 325 -5.00 -25.39 -9.21
CA ASN A 325 -3.99 -25.39 -8.14
C ASN A 325 -3.94 -26.76 -7.44
N ASN A 326 -2.92 -26.99 -6.61
CA ASN A 326 -2.75 -28.23 -5.85
C ASN A 326 -3.30 -28.16 -4.40
N ALA A 327 -4.06 -27.12 -4.05
CA ALA A 327 -4.52 -26.94 -2.68
C ALA A 327 -5.49 -28.05 -2.27
N LYS A 328 -5.38 -28.53 -1.04
CA LYS A 328 -6.36 -29.44 -0.44
C LYS A 328 -7.57 -28.61 0.01
N PRO A 329 -8.77 -28.79 -0.56
CA PRO A 329 -9.94 -28.00 -0.15
C PRO A 329 -10.33 -28.32 1.30
N ILE A 330 -10.58 -27.29 2.12
CA ILE A 330 -11.12 -27.48 3.46
C ILE A 330 -12.65 -27.60 3.38
N THR A 331 -13.17 -28.81 3.58
CA THR A 331 -14.59 -29.05 3.76
C THR A 331 -15.01 -28.50 5.13
N SER A 332 -15.82 -27.43 5.12
CA SER A 332 -16.45 -26.91 6.33
C SER A 332 -17.55 -27.88 6.77
N ALA A 333 -17.17 -28.94 7.52
CA ALA A 333 -18.14 -29.80 8.17
C ALA A 333 -19.05 -28.93 9.06
N SER A 334 -20.33 -28.87 8.74
CA SER A 334 -21.31 -28.13 9.55
C SER A 334 -21.39 -28.79 10.92
N ARG A 335 -20.86 -28.13 11.95
CA ARG A 335 -21.25 -28.44 13.33
C ARG A 335 -22.75 -28.15 13.44
N GLN A 336 -23.56 -29.18 13.27
CA GLN A 336 -25.00 -29.10 13.46
C GLN A 336 -25.25 -28.75 14.93
N SER A 337 -25.57 -27.47 15.17
CA SER A 337 -26.10 -27.00 16.43
C SER A 337 -27.35 -27.80 16.75
N SER A 338 -27.24 -28.76 17.66
CA SER A 338 -28.33 -29.63 18.08
C SER A 338 -29.37 -28.83 18.87
N HIS A 339 -30.22 -28.09 18.16
CA HIS A 339 -31.41 -27.46 18.72
C HIS A 339 -32.38 -28.57 19.15
N THR A 340 -32.29 -28.94 20.43
CA THR A 340 -33.26 -29.80 21.10
C THR A 340 -34.61 -29.12 21.08
N THR A 341 -35.50 -29.60 20.21
CA THR A 341 -36.87 -29.10 20.08
C THR A 341 -37.72 -29.56 21.27
N ASN A 342 -37.63 -28.83 22.38
CA ASN A 342 -38.56 -28.99 23.49
C ASN A 342 -39.96 -28.53 23.05
N ALA A 343 -40.84 -29.49 22.80
CA ALA A 343 -42.25 -29.21 22.59
C ALA A 343 -42.92 -28.80 23.91
N SER A 344 -43.71 -27.73 23.91
CA SER A 344 -44.71 -27.47 24.95
C SER A 344 -45.83 -26.58 24.42
N SER A 345 -47.04 -27.00 24.78
CA SER A 345 -48.34 -26.39 24.52
C SER A 345 -48.41 -24.86 24.56
N SER A 346 -49.14 -24.28 23.61
CA SER A 346 -49.76 -22.96 23.76
C SER A 346 -50.77 -22.95 24.91
N ASN A 347 -50.70 -21.97 25.80
CA ASN A 347 -51.88 -21.53 26.55
C ASN A 347 -51.79 -20.01 26.86
N ALA A 348 -52.92 -19.39 27.17
CA ALA A 348 -53.10 -17.93 26.99
C ALA A 348 -52.90 -17.07 28.26
N SER A 349 -52.59 -15.80 28.01
CA SER A 349 -52.97 -14.58 28.76
C SER A 349 -53.02 -14.59 30.30
N ALA A 350 -52.18 -13.76 30.93
CA ALA A 350 -52.62 -12.75 31.91
C ALA A 350 -51.55 -11.68 32.17
N ASN A 351 -51.97 -10.51 32.64
CA ASN A 351 -51.13 -9.35 32.98
C ASN A 351 -50.85 -9.25 34.49
N SER A 352 -49.61 -8.95 34.90
CA SER A 352 -49.29 -8.35 36.22
C SER A 352 -47.85 -7.83 36.33
N THR A 353 -47.66 -6.76 37.12
CA THR A 353 -46.42 -5.98 37.25
C THR A 353 -45.64 -6.33 38.52
N SER A 354 -44.31 -6.39 38.46
CA SER A 354 -43.42 -6.22 39.63
C SER A 354 -42.08 -5.58 39.21
N HIS A 355 -41.22 -5.23 40.17
CA HIS A 355 -40.15 -4.23 39.97
C HIS A 355 -38.73 -4.78 39.76
N GLN A 356 -37.97 -4.03 38.95
CA GLN A 356 -36.51 -3.79 39.00
C GLN A 356 -35.57 -4.87 39.56
N THR A 357 -34.67 -5.35 38.70
CA THR A 357 -33.23 -5.19 38.97
C THR A 357 -32.48 -4.93 37.65
N ARG A 358 -31.53 -3.99 37.65
CA ARG A 358 -30.88 -3.49 36.41
C ARG A 358 -29.46 -4.04 36.28
N THR A 359 -29.33 -5.24 35.72
CA THR A 359 -28.08 -5.70 35.09
C THR A 359 -28.03 -5.21 33.65
N THR A 360 -27.09 -4.32 33.31
CA THR A 360 -26.88 -3.89 31.93
C THR A 360 -26.08 -4.96 31.19
N THR A 361 -26.77 -5.98 30.67
CA THR A 361 -26.17 -7.00 29.82
C THR A 361 -25.71 -6.35 28.50
N HIS A 362 -24.38 -6.25 28.30
CA HIS A 362 -23.77 -5.75 27.06
C HIS A 362 -23.84 -6.84 25.96
N SER A 363 -25.07 -7.28 25.65
CA SER A 363 -25.39 -8.29 24.66
C SER A 363 -25.19 -7.76 23.25
N ALA A 364 -24.46 -8.51 22.42
CA ALA A 364 -24.41 -8.24 20.98
C ALA A 364 -25.81 -8.37 20.36
N THR A 365 -26.15 -7.46 19.45
CA THR A 365 -27.46 -7.44 18.77
C THR A 365 -27.35 -7.94 17.34
N GLN A 366 -28.39 -8.61 16.82
CA GLN A 366 -28.40 -9.09 15.45
C GLN A 366 -29.20 -8.16 14.54
N SER A 367 -28.56 -7.67 13.48
CA SER A 367 -29.15 -6.84 12.43
C SER A 367 -29.06 -7.58 11.09
N GLY A 368 -30.10 -8.36 10.79
CA GLY A 368 -30.13 -9.28 9.65
C GLY A 368 -29.04 -10.35 9.74
N GLN A 369 -28.04 -10.27 8.85
CA GLN A 369 -26.88 -11.16 8.81
C GLN A 369 -25.68 -10.66 9.65
N TRP A 370 -25.78 -9.51 10.31
CA TRP A 370 -24.69 -8.90 11.07
C TRP A 370 -24.93 -9.03 12.57
N HIS A 371 -23.95 -9.59 13.28
CA HIS A 371 -23.84 -9.49 14.73
C HIS A 371 -23.08 -8.21 15.06
N VAL A 372 -23.74 -7.29 15.75
CA VAL A 372 -23.25 -5.98 16.16
C VAL A 372 -22.78 -6.09 17.61
N ALA A 373 -21.53 -5.72 17.87
CA ALA A 373 -20.99 -5.70 19.21
C ALA A 373 -21.71 -4.67 20.08
N ALA A 374 -21.89 -4.97 21.37
CA ALA A 374 -22.46 -4.02 22.31
C ALA A 374 -21.54 -2.80 22.53
N SER A 375 -22.09 -1.70 23.04
CA SER A 375 -21.29 -0.52 23.38
C SER A 375 -20.14 -0.89 24.34
N GLY A 376 -18.91 -0.54 23.95
CA GLY A 376 -17.66 -0.88 24.65
C GLY A 376 -17.05 -2.24 24.27
N MET A 377 -17.72 -3.06 23.46
CA MET A 377 -17.27 -4.39 23.02
C MET A 377 -16.90 -4.41 21.53
N VAL A 378 -16.05 -5.35 21.13
CA VAL A 378 -15.55 -5.55 19.77
C VAL A 378 -15.33 -7.03 19.45
N TYR A 379 -15.32 -7.36 18.16
CA TYR A 379 -14.90 -8.65 17.62
C TYR A 379 -13.45 -8.53 17.12
N VAL A 380 -12.51 -9.19 17.78
CA VAL A 380 -11.07 -9.21 17.45
C VAL A 380 -10.76 -10.45 16.61
N SER A 381 -10.12 -10.28 15.45
CA SER A 381 -9.64 -11.40 14.62
C SER A 381 -8.30 -11.94 15.10
N ASP A 382 -7.97 -13.16 14.66
CA ASP A 382 -6.63 -13.78 14.78
C ASP A 382 -5.50 -13.01 14.07
N SER A 383 -5.70 -11.75 13.69
CA SER A 383 -4.70 -10.86 13.08
C SER A 383 -4.61 -9.53 13.83
N ASP A 384 -5.08 -9.48 15.07
CA ASP A 384 -5.01 -8.30 15.95
C ASP A 384 -5.68 -7.06 15.33
N LYS A 385 -6.77 -7.30 14.56
CA LYS A 385 -7.66 -6.28 14.02
C LYS A 385 -9.03 -6.44 14.67
N TYR A 386 -9.66 -5.34 15.10
CA TYR A 386 -10.97 -5.40 15.74
C TYR A 386 -12.07 -4.63 15.01
N TYR A 387 -13.30 -5.12 15.16
CA TYR A 387 -14.49 -4.79 14.36
C TYR A 387 -15.72 -4.60 15.26
N SER A 388 -16.57 -3.62 14.98
CA SER A 388 -17.86 -3.43 15.65
C SER A 388 -18.97 -4.35 15.15
N GLN A 389 -18.87 -4.93 13.94
CA GLN A 389 -19.86 -5.86 13.39
C GLN A 389 -19.22 -7.01 12.61
N VAL A 390 -19.77 -8.22 12.71
CA VAL A 390 -19.31 -9.40 11.94
C VAL A 390 -20.48 -10.30 11.50
N THR A 391 -20.37 -11.01 10.38
CA THR A 391 -21.40 -11.97 9.91
C THR A 391 -21.15 -13.41 10.37
N ASN A 392 -20.01 -13.68 11.01
CA ASN A 392 -19.71 -14.99 11.60
C ASN A 392 -18.89 -14.78 12.89
N PRO A 393 -19.54 -14.54 14.04
CA PRO A 393 -18.86 -14.19 15.28
C PRO A 393 -17.99 -15.32 15.85
N GLY A 394 -18.21 -16.58 15.45
CA GLY A 394 -17.38 -17.72 15.86
C GLY A 394 -15.94 -17.70 15.32
N ASN A 395 -15.61 -16.78 14.41
CA ASN A 395 -14.25 -16.56 13.90
C ASN A 395 -13.52 -15.39 14.60
N TYR A 396 -14.03 -14.89 15.74
CA TYR A 396 -13.52 -13.71 16.41
C TYR A 396 -13.57 -13.87 17.94
N THR A 397 -12.58 -13.32 18.65
CA THR A 397 -12.66 -13.13 20.11
C THR A 397 -13.57 -11.94 20.40
N TYR A 398 -14.61 -12.14 21.21
CA TYR A 398 -15.51 -11.06 21.64
C TYR A 398 -15.05 -10.51 23.00
N GLU A 399 -14.55 -9.28 23.04
CA GLU A 399 -14.02 -8.64 24.24
C GLU A 399 -14.20 -7.13 24.24
N SER A 400 -13.79 -6.43 25.31
CA SER A 400 -13.89 -4.97 25.38
C SER A 400 -12.87 -4.28 24.47
N GLU A 401 -13.22 -3.13 23.89
CA GLU A 401 -12.32 -2.35 23.03
C GLU A 401 -11.02 -1.97 23.76
N SER A 402 -11.11 -1.65 25.06
CA SER A 402 -9.95 -1.37 25.91
C SER A 402 -9.04 -2.60 26.09
N LYS A 403 -9.61 -3.81 26.21
CA LYS A 403 -8.82 -5.05 26.31
C LYS A 403 -8.13 -5.36 24.99
N ALA A 404 -8.85 -5.23 23.87
CA ALA A 404 -8.29 -5.41 22.53
C ALA A 404 -7.09 -4.46 22.31
N GLN A 405 -7.26 -3.16 22.57
CA GLN A 405 -6.19 -2.16 22.49
C GLN A 405 -5.01 -2.49 23.41
N SER A 406 -5.26 -2.91 24.67
CA SER A 406 -4.19 -3.29 25.61
C SER A 406 -3.44 -4.56 25.19
N SER A 407 -4.09 -5.45 24.44
CA SER A 407 -3.51 -6.67 23.85
C SER A 407 -2.75 -6.38 22.55
N GLY A 408 -2.64 -5.12 22.13
CA GLY A 408 -1.99 -4.69 20.90
C GLY A 408 -2.87 -4.71 19.65
N ALA A 409 -4.14 -5.11 19.77
CA ALA A 409 -5.06 -5.14 18.63
C ALA A 409 -5.51 -3.72 18.24
N THR A 410 -5.61 -3.49 16.93
CA THR A 410 -5.92 -2.18 16.33
C THR A 410 -7.29 -2.17 15.67
N ARG A 411 -8.01 -1.05 15.71
CA ARG A 411 -9.30 -0.96 15.01
C ARG A 411 -9.06 -1.11 13.51
N ALA A 412 -9.83 -1.99 12.86
CA ALA A 412 -9.76 -2.13 11.42
C ALA A 412 -10.07 -0.79 10.72
N SER A 413 -9.32 -0.44 9.68
CA SER A 413 -9.47 0.85 8.99
C SER A 413 -10.77 0.94 8.16
N ARG A 414 -11.21 -0.20 7.60
CA ARG A 414 -12.45 -0.39 6.84
C ARG A 414 -13.01 -1.78 7.01
N GLY A 415 -14.28 -1.94 6.61
CA GLY A 415 -14.98 -3.21 6.58
C GLY A 415 -14.80 -3.98 5.28
N ASN A 416 -15.12 -5.25 5.33
CA ASN A 416 -15.30 -6.15 4.20
C ASN A 416 -16.71 -6.78 4.26
N GLN A 417 -16.97 -7.83 3.48
CA GLN A 417 -18.29 -8.47 3.43
C GLN A 417 -18.63 -9.38 4.63
N TYR A 418 -17.69 -9.59 5.56
CA TYR A 418 -17.84 -10.42 6.75
C TYR A 418 -17.56 -9.69 8.08
N ALA A 419 -16.91 -8.52 8.05
CA ALA A 419 -16.53 -7.75 9.25
C ALA A 419 -16.48 -6.23 8.96
N ARG A 420 -16.85 -5.38 9.93
CA ARG A 420 -16.94 -3.91 9.81
C ARG A 420 -16.42 -3.19 11.08
N PRO A 421 -15.60 -2.13 10.96
CA PRO A 421 -14.98 -1.41 12.08
C PRO A 421 -15.93 -0.87 13.14
#